data_AF-A0A1I1MU56-F1
#
_entry.id   AF-A0A1I1MU56-F1
#
_cell.length_a   1.000
_cell.length_b   1.000
_cell.length_c   1.000
_cell.angle_alpha   90.00
_cell.angle_beta   90.00
_cell.angle_gamma   90.00
#
_symmetry.space_group_name_H-M   'P 1'
#
loop_
_entity.id
_entity.type
_entity.pdbx_description
1 polymer ?
#
loop_
_entity_poly.entity_id
_entity_poly.type
_entity_poly.pdbx_seq_one_letter_code
_entity_poly.pdbx_strand_id
1 'polypeptide(L)'
;METIYNWLLHNIGNEANVFTILNVQRQTDTEGISTLEIMARTKDFRRVNLLVEPMKKTNSPDSEADESTDQVTDDTYTFADEDQVIAYLSEGETTQSSSKPEGIHVSLTELSDDSETLAFPPK
;
A
#
# COMPACT_ATOMS: atom_id res chain seq x y z
N MET A 1 -4.06 11.46 -0.35
CA MET A 1 -2.79 10.71 -0.55
C MET A 1 -1.54 11.51 -0.14
N GLU A 2 -1.57 12.84 -0.14
CA GLU A 2 -0.40 13.67 0.18
C GLU A 2 0.09 13.51 1.62
N THR A 3 -0.82 13.32 2.58
CA THR A 3 -0.47 13.15 4.00
C THR A 3 0.29 11.86 4.21
N ILE A 4 -0.20 10.74 3.64
CA ILE A 4 0.45 9.42 3.72
C ILE A 4 1.86 9.51 3.09
N TYR A 5 1.97 10.09 1.90
CA TYR A 5 3.26 10.20 1.22
C TYR A 5 4.28 11.00 2.02
N ASN A 6 3.89 12.16 2.55
CA ASN A 6 4.79 12.97 3.37
C ASN A 6 5.20 12.22 4.63
N TRP A 7 4.27 11.53 5.30
CA TRP A 7 4.60 10.72 6.46
C TRP A 7 5.62 9.62 6.12
N LEU A 8 5.44 8.92 4.99
CA LEU A 8 6.36 7.89 4.51
C LEU A 8 7.76 8.44 4.29
N LEU A 9 7.90 9.59 3.61
CA LEU A 9 9.20 10.23 3.37
C LEU A 9 9.94 10.58 4.67
N HIS A 10 9.22 11.03 5.69
CA HIS A 10 9.82 11.36 6.99
C HIS A 10 10.17 10.13 7.84
N ASN A 11 9.61 8.95 7.51
CA ASN A 11 9.76 7.72 8.29
C ASN A 11 10.57 6.63 7.58
N ILE A 12 11.24 6.95 6.47
CA ILE A 12 12.17 6.03 5.81
C ILE A 12 13.27 5.59 6.80
N GLY A 13 13.43 4.28 6.96
CA GLY A 13 14.40 3.67 7.87
C GLY A 13 14.03 3.72 9.35
N ASN A 14 12.82 4.20 9.71
CA ASN A 14 12.39 4.23 11.11
C ASN A 14 11.99 2.82 11.58
N GLU A 15 12.89 2.16 12.32
CA GLU A 15 12.70 0.81 12.85
C GLU A 15 11.73 0.74 14.06
N ALA A 16 11.27 1.88 14.59
CA ALA A 16 10.25 1.89 15.65
C ALA A 16 8.86 1.52 15.10
N ASN A 17 8.62 1.75 13.81
CA ASN A 17 7.38 1.41 13.13
C ASN A 17 7.24 -0.12 12.95
N VAL A 18 6.01 -0.61 12.88
CA VAL A 18 5.72 -2.01 12.51
C VAL A 18 6.25 -2.33 11.13
N PHE A 19 6.11 -1.40 10.18
CA PHE A 19 6.73 -1.46 8.87
C PHE A 19 7.90 -0.48 8.80
N THR A 20 9.12 -1.01 8.74
CA THR A 20 10.31 -0.20 8.43
C THR A 20 10.27 0.15 6.95
N ILE A 21 9.96 1.40 6.62
CA ILE A 21 9.87 1.87 5.23
C ILE A 21 11.27 1.91 4.61
N LEU A 22 11.49 1.18 3.52
CA LEU A 22 12.78 1.17 2.81
C LEU A 22 12.76 2.09 1.60
N ASN A 23 11.61 2.19 0.92
CA ASN A 23 11.43 3.07 -0.23
C ASN A 23 9.94 3.40 -0.44
N VAL A 24 9.67 4.52 -1.10
CA VAL A 24 8.32 4.91 -1.53
C VAL A 24 8.37 5.55 -2.92
N GLN A 25 7.50 5.10 -3.81
CA GLN A 25 7.27 5.68 -5.13
C GLN A 25 5.82 6.16 -5.24
N ARG A 26 5.65 7.36 -5.78
CA ARG A 26 4.32 7.86 -6.15
C ARG A 26 4.14 7.65 -7.64
N GLN A 27 3.06 6.98 -8.02
CA GLN A 27 2.57 6.99 -9.40
C GLN A 27 1.31 7.86 -9.48
N THR A 28 1.04 8.42 -10.64
CA THR A 28 -0.18 9.18 -10.88
C THR A 28 -0.67 8.79 -12.26
N ASP A 29 -1.89 8.28 -12.33
CA ASP A 29 -2.49 7.86 -13.59
C ASP A 29 -2.93 9.06 -14.45
N THR A 30 -3.42 8.78 -15.65
CA THR A 30 -3.92 9.79 -16.59
C THR A 30 -5.17 10.52 -16.08
N GLU A 31 -5.86 9.97 -15.09
CA GLU A 31 -7.02 10.57 -14.42
C GLU A 31 -6.61 11.45 -13.23
N GLY A 32 -5.30 11.53 -12.92
CA GLY A 32 -4.77 12.31 -11.81
C GLY A 32 -4.88 11.61 -10.46
N ILE A 33 -5.18 10.31 -10.44
CA ILE A 33 -5.28 9.51 -9.23
C ILE A 33 -3.88 9.06 -8.83
N SER A 34 -3.46 9.46 -7.64
CA SER A 34 -2.15 9.09 -7.12
C SER A 34 -2.19 7.81 -6.31
N THR A 35 -1.37 6.84 -6.70
CA THR A 35 -1.09 5.61 -5.95
C THR A 35 0.31 5.68 -5.34
N LEU A 36 0.51 5.00 -4.22
CA LEU A 36 1.81 4.89 -3.56
C LEU A 36 2.23 3.42 -3.50
N GLU A 37 3.42 3.16 -4.02
CA GLU A 37 4.09 1.87 -3.88
C GLU A 37 5.17 2.00 -2.82
N ILE A 38 5.19 1.06 -1.88
CA ILE A 38 6.03 1.13 -0.68
C ILE A 38 6.80 -0.18 -0.56
N MET A 39 8.13 -0.10 -0.46
CA MET A 39 8.88 -1.22 0.11
C MET A 39 8.92 -1.06 1.61
N ALA A 40 8.64 -2.13 2.33
CA ALA A 40 8.88 -2.17 3.75
C ALA A 40 9.54 -3.48 4.17
N ARG A 41 10.03 -3.46 5.40
CA ARG A 41 10.48 -4.63 6.14
C ARG A 41 9.66 -4.76 7.42
N THR A 42 9.19 -5.96 7.71
CA THR A 42 8.50 -6.29 8.96
C THR A 42 9.51 -6.48 10.11
N LYS A 43 9.00 -6.57 11.35
CA LYS A 43 9.84 -6.80 12.54
C LYS A 43 10.59 -8.13 12.55
N ASP A 44 10.09 -9.13 11.83
CA ASP A 44 10.78 -10.42 11.63
C ASP A 44 11.68 -10.41 10.38
N PHE A 45 12.03 -9.23 9.88
CA PHE A 45 12.95 -9.00 8.75
C PHE A 45 12.46 -9.47 7.38
N ARG A 46 11.18 -9.85 7.24
CA ARG A 46 10.60 -10.13 5.92
C ARG A 46 10.43 -8.85 5.13
N ARG A 47 10.67 -8.94 3.82
CA ARG A 47 10.42 -7.85 2.89
C ARG A 47 9.00 -7.95 2.36
N VAL A 48 8.31 -6.83 2.34
CA VAL A 48 6.94 -6.73 1.84
C VAL A 48 6.82 -5.52 0.93
N ASN A 49 5.95 -5.62 -0.05
CA ASN A 49 5.48 -4.48 -0.81
C ASN A 49 4.08 -4.10 -0.35
N LEU A 50 3.83 -2.81 -0.19
CA LEU A 50 2.50 -2.28 0.02
C LEU A 50 2.12 -1.36 -1.13
N LEU A 51 0.92 -1.57 -1.67
CA LEU A 51 0.27 -0.67 -2.62
C LEU A 51 -0.85 0.08 -1.91
N VAL A 52 -0.81 1.40 -1.91
CA VAL A 52 -1.82 2.28 -1.32
C VAL A 52 -2.52 3.05 -2.43
N GLU A 53 -3.83 2.88 -2.55
CA GLU A 53 -4.63 3.51 -3.60
C GLU A 53 -5.98 4.02 -3.05
N PRO A 54 -6.50 5.16 -3.55
CA PRO A 54 -7.83 5.60 -3.17
C PRO A 54 -8.89 4.72 -3.85
N MET A 55 -9.94 4.36 -3.10
CA MET A 55 -11.08 3.63 -3.64
C MET A 55 -11.86 4.56 -4.60
N LYS A 56 -11.89 4.24 -5.91
CA LYS A 56 -12.67 5.03 -6.88
C LYS A 56 -14.16 4.95 -6.52
N LYS A 57 -14.87 6.09 -6.49
CA LYS A 57 -16.34 6.11 -6.43
C LYS A 57 -16.89 5.54 -7.73
N THR A 58 -17.17 4.25 -7.78
CA THR A 58 -17.81 3.62 -8.94
C THR A 58 -19.24 4.11 -9.05
N ASN A 59 -19.48 4.99 -10.02
CA ASN A 59 -20.81 5.29 -10.50
C ASN A 59 -20.92 4.79 -11.95
N SER A 60 -20.68 3.48 -12.17
CA SER A 60 -21.15 2.67 -13.32
C SER A 60 -20.68 1.20 -13.17
N PRO A 61 -21.44 0.24 -13.74
CA PRO A 61 -21.24 -1.20 -13.55
C PRO A 61 -20.15 -1.74 -14.48
N ASP A 62 -19.48 -2.81 -14.05
CA ASP A 62 -18.56 -3.65 -14.84
C ASP A 62 -17.58 -2.88 -15.75
N SER A 63 -16.39 -2.63 -15.24
CA SER A 63 -15.20 -2.47 -16.07
C SER A 63 -14.09 -3.27 -15.42
N GLU A 64 -13.94 -4.47 -15.97
CA GLU A 64 -12.69 -5.20 -16.20
C GLU A 64 -11.59 -4.85 -15.21
N ALA A 65 -11.34 -5.80 -14.31
CA ALA A 65 -10.09 -5.92 -13.59
C ALA A 65 -8.96 -5.73 -14.59
N ASP A 66 -8.28 -4.59 -14.47
CA ASP A 66 -7.13 -4.24 -15.28
C ASP A 66 -6.08 -5.35 -15.05
N GLU A 67 -5.79 -6.09 -16.13
CA GLU A 67 -4.80 -7.16 -16.20
C GLU A 67 -3.39 -6.60 -16.02
N SER A 68 -3.05 -6.22 -14.78
CA SER A 68 -1.69 -5.88 -14.37
C SER A 68 -1.27 -6.79 -13.23
N THR A 69 -0.73 -7.94 -13.65
CA THR A 69 0.13 -8.84 -12.88
C THR A 69 -0.59 -9.72 -11.82
N ASP A 70 -0.48 -11.05 -12.00
CA ASP A 70 -0.75 -12.10 -11.00
C ASP A 70 0.20 -11.95 -9.78
N GLN A 71 0.15 -10.81 -9.10
CA GLN A 71 0.86 -10.61 -7.84
C GLN A 71 -0.09 -11.09 -6.75
N VAL A 72 0.15 -12.31 -6.28
CA VAL A 72 -0.56 -12.91 -5.14
C VAL A 72 -0.54 -11.89 -4.00
N THR A 73 -1.68 -11.25 -3.78
CA THR A 73 -1.86 -10.29 -2.70
C THR A 73 -2.23 -11.10 -1.48
N ASP A 74 -1.35 -11.14 -0.48
CA ASP A 74 -1.56 -11.99 0.70
C ASP A 74 -2.65 -11.41 1.58
N ASP A 75 -2.70 -10.08 1.71
CA ASP A 75 -3.73 -9.37 2.47
C ASP A 75 -4.15 -8.06 1.80
N THR A 76 -5.43 -7.72 1.93
CA THR A 76 -5.97 -6.42 1.52
C THR A 76 -6.75 -5.79 2.67
N TYR A 77 -6.48 -4.51 2.91
CA TYR A 77 -7.09 -3.72 3.98
C TYR A 77 -7.79 -2.49 3.40
N THR A 78 -8.97 -2.17 3.93
CA THR A 78 -9.71 -0.95 3.57
C THR A 78 -9.78 -0.02 4.78
N PHE A 79 -9.24 1.18 4.62
CA PHE A 79 -9.21 2.23 5.63
C PHE A 79 -10.12 3.39 5.23
N ALA A 80 -10.73 4.04 6.21
CA ALA A 80 -11.66 5.15 5.96
C ALA A 80 -10.94 6.45 5.57
N ASP A 81 -9.71 6.64 6.04
CA ASP A 81 -8.94 7.88 5.88
C ASP A 81 -7.42 7.62 5.96
N GLU A 82 -6.64 8.69 5.74
CA GLU A 82 -5.17 8.63 5.71
C GLU A 82 -4.55 8.35 7.08
N ASP A 83 -5.17 8.80 8.16
CA ASP A 83 -4.64 8.63 9.52
C ASP A 83 -4.70 7.16 9.94
N GLN A 84 -5.74 6.45 9.54
CA GLN A 84 -5.85 5.01 9.74
C GLN A 84 -4.79 4.21 8.97
N VAL A 85 -4.44 4.64 7.75
CA VAL A 85 -3.33 4.02 7.00
C VAL A 85 -2.00 4.26 7.73
N ILE A 86 -1.78 5.47 8.24
CA ILE A 86 -0.57 5.80 9.00
C ILE A 86 -0.49 4.98 10.30
N ALA A 87 -1.60 4.83 11.02
CA ALA A 87 -1.68 3.99 12.23
C ALA A 87 -1.36 2.53 11.90
N TYR A 88 -1.88 2.00 10.79
CA TYR A 88 -1.53 0.66 10.32
C TYR A 88 -0.03 0.52 10.01
N LEU A 89 0.56 1.48 9.29
CA LEU A 89 1.98 1.44 8.92
C LEU A 89 2.93 1.56 10.14
N SER A 90 2.53 2.34 11.14
CA SER A 90 3.34 2.62 12.33
C SER A 90 3.15 1.60 13.44
N GLU A 91 1.91 1.20 13.71
CA GLU A 91 1.52 0.43 14.90
C GLU A 91 0.93 -0.95 14.55
N GLY A 92 0.61 -1.21 13.28
CA GLY A 92 -0.02 -2.46 12.83
C GLY A 92 -1.51 -2.52 13.16
N GLU A 93 -2.13 -1.40 13.53
CA GLU A 93 -3.55 -1.36 13.88
C GLU A 93 -4.44 -1.54 12.64
N THR A 94 -5.23 -2.61 12.63
CA THR A 94 -6.18 -2.94 11.56
C THR A 94 -7.60 -2.65 12.01
N THR A 95 -7.92 -1.38 12.26
CA THR A 95 -9.34 -0.99 12.45
C THR A 95 -10.02 -0.97 11.09
N GLN A 96 -10.38 -2.16 10.58
CA GLN A 96 -11.04 -2.30 9.28
C GLN A 96 -12.38 -1.55 9.30
N SER A 97 -12.55 -0.62 8.36
CA SER A 97 -13.84 0.05 8.18
C SER A 97 -14.77 -0.88 7.40
N SER A 98 -15.44 -1.78 8.12
CA SER A 98 -16.53 -2.57 7.54
C SER A 98 -17.60 -1.62 6.97
N SER A 99 -17.71 -1.59 5.64
CA SER A 99 -18.88 -1.06 4.90
C SER A 99 -18.90 0.42 4.47
N LYS A 100 -17.78 1.11 4.27
CA LYS A 100 -17.80 2.42 3.57
C LYS A 100 -17.54 2.27 2.05
N PRO A 101 -18.31 2.96 1.19
CA PRO A 101 -18.10 2.96 -0.26
C PRO A 101 -16.92 3.84 -0.71
N GLU A 102 -16.25 4.50 0.23
CA GLU A 102 -15.17 5.45 0.01
C GLU A 102 -14.08 5.17 1.05
N GLY A 103 -12.82 5.20 0.63
CA GLY A 103 -11.71 4.90 1.51
C GLY A 103 -10.40 4.75 0.75
N ILE A 104 -9.43 4.14 1.41
CA ILE A 104 -8.09 3.87 0.90
C ILE A 104 -7.87 2.36 0.99
N HIS A 105 -7.52 1.76 -0.13
CA HIS A 105 -7.11 0.36 -0.22
C HIS A 105 -5.61 0.25 0.02
N VAL A 106 -5.23 -0.72 0.85
CA VAL A 106 -3.84 -1.10 1.09
C VAL A 106 -3.70 -2.58 0.83
N SER A 107 -2.92 -2.92 -0.18
CA SER A 107 -2.62 -4.29 -0.58
C SER A 107 -1.21 -4.64 -0.12
N LEU A 108 -1.03 -5.76 0.56
CA LEU A 108 0.26 -6.25 1.04
C LEU A 108 0.64 -7.54 0.30
N THR A 109 1.90 -7.60 -0.15
CA THR A 109 2.49 -8.78 -0.77
C THR A 109 3.81 -9.11 -0.09
N GLU A 110 3.96 -10.34 0.40
CA GLU A 110 5.25 -10.83 0.90
C GLU A 110 6.20 -11.12 -0.28
N LEU A 111 7.44 -10.64 -0.19
CA LEU A 111 8.48 -10.96 -1.15
C LEU A 111 9.24 -12.21 -0.69
N SER A 112 9.23 -13.26 -1.51
CA SER A 112 9.99 -14.48 -1.24
C SER A 112 11.50 -14.20 -1.24
N ASP A 113 12.24 -14.81 -0.30
CA ASP A 113 13.69 -14.61 -0.13
C ASP A 113 14.52 -15.00 -1.37
N ASP A 114 14.01 -15.90 -2.22
CA ASP A 114 14.63 -16.32 -3.49
C ASP A 114 14.45 -15.31 -4.63
N SER A 115 13.78 -14.18 -4.41
CA SER A 115 13.78 -13.08 -5.38
C SER A 115 15.13 -12.38 -5.36
N GLU A 116 16.11 -12.94 -6.09
CA GLU A 116 17.42 -12.34 -6.38
C GLU A 116 17.32 -10.99 -7.10
N THR A 117 16.12 -10.62 -7.56
CA THR A 117 15.82 -9.31 -8.13
C THR A 117 14.99 -8.48 -7.17
N LEU A 118 15.60 -7.41 -6.62
CA LEU A 118 14.86 -6.24 -6.16
C LEU A 118 14.20 -5.59 -7.38
N ALA A 119 13.00 -6.05 -7.78
CA ALA A 119 12.24 -5.41 -8.83
C ALA A 119 11.20 -4.46 -8.22
N PHE A 120 11.34 -3.17 -8.59
CA PHE A 120 10.39 -2.10 -8.30
C PHE A 120 9.92 -1.47 -9.63
N PRO A 121 8.62 -1.47 -9.95
CA PRO A 121 7.56 -2.42 -9.59
C PRO A 121 7.80 -3.80 -10.26
N PRO A 122 6.98 -4.85 -10.04
CA PRO A 122 7.00 -6.02 -10.93
C PRO A 122 6.62 -5.59 -12.37
N LYS A 123 7.23 -6.24 -13.36
CA LYS A 123 6.77 -6.20 -14.75
C LYS A 123 5.72 -7.27 -14.99
#